data_AF-E3HY93-F1
#
_entry.id   AF-E3HY93-F1
#
_cell.length_a   1.000
_cell.length_b   1.000
_cell.length_c   1.000
_cell.angle_alpha   90.00
_cell.angle_beta   90.00
_cell.angle_gamma   90.00
#
_symmetry.space_group_name_H-M   'P 1'
#
loop_
_entity.id
_entity.type
_entity.pdbx_description
1 polymer ?
#
loop_
_entity_poly.entity_id
_entity_poly.type
_entity_poly.pdbx_seq_one_letter_code
_entity_poly.pdbx_strand_id
1 'polypeptide(L)'
;MRIPVTAYDLSSGLFTRSARLLGKRWPAKLRGLAHQQNILAVAMGYRDYHDLQTAAHAGRQTLELLTVEERQRALVANLTRDQLLEEAAAMNLALALPLAKFGSKDPSSSESAQSPFLVVLDEMGYYMANHDDGLIAELRVIDGIPNATYLVKDGRVFVFEKLVQLVKEYRARETTVALEDLARGLVNEAIVPAKEAVESWGVVPNPYEMVESPAGALMIRHVAFNARLPGDFHVEGEVRDAFAGLLLGIVQSGLGEFVYRGQPMSLCEPLDLALLPPRPTFQCMEEPAGWDFTALGGVTYVAGFEPVSEALFNDVKEREATWSDERARARRYVQAHVATIWAQAATLRLAALDEPTNEVPDYGREEFAALRLLYPELTMLSDGTLYAWFDSYQVECCYINGWTPDRDDDFLYYLLGKVAGRNLGSEETKEVGQWTAYALLHCELLDEAFAFGRAVFMYNRSLSNLANRIARALGFVAEDQESAGLRGKPLVTMQDMFRLSRKFNVKSTPVEQNLSNLLGAAGAEIGAKPRP
;
A
#
# COMPACT_ATOMS: atom_id res chain seq x y z
N MET A 1 -9.32 43.33 -21.56
CA MET A 1 -8.35 43.00 -22.63
C MET A 1 -7.69 41.67 -22.27
N ARG A 2 -7.43 40.76 -23.22
CA ARG A 2 -6.78 39.47 -22.93
C ARG A 2 -5.26 39.60 -22.93
N ILE A 3 -4.62 39.14 -21.86
CA ILE A 3 -3.17 39.01 -21.78
C ILE A 3 -2.83 37.64 -22.38
N PRO A 4 -1.98 37.55 -23.42
CA PRO A 4 -1.72 36.29 -24.10
C PRO A 4 -0.99 35.31 -23.18
N VAL A 5 -1.51 34.09 -23.10
CA VAL A 5 -0.90 32.94 -22.41
C VAL A 5 -0.73 31.81 -23.41
N THR A 6 0.47 31.24 -23.46
CA THR A 6 0.81 30.15 -24.39
C THR A 6 0.67 28.78 -23.72
N ALA A 7 0.57 27.73 -24.53
CA ALA A 7 0.65 26.36 -24.03
C ALA A 7 1.93 26.09 -23.21
N TYR A 8 3.04 26.75 -23.57
CA TYR A 8 4.30 26.66 -22.83
C TYR A 8 4.22 27.32 -21.44
N ASP A 9 3.54 28.46 -21.31
CA ASP A 9 3.35 29.12 -20.01
C ASP A 9 2.57 28.24 -19.02
N LEU A 10 1.68 27.39 -19.55
CA LEU A 10 0.94 26.39 -18.79
C LEU A 10 1.80 25.18 -18.43
N SER A 11 2.46 24.57 -19.42
CA SER A 11 3.24 23.34 -19.23
C SER A 11 4.54 23.55 -18.41
N SER A 12 5.17 24.72 -18.52
CA SER A 12 6.35 25.10 -17.71
C SER A 12 6.02 25.43 -16.25
N GLY A 13 4.74 25.37 -15.88
CA GLY A 13 4.25 25.75 -14.55
C GLY A 13 4.43 27.23 -14.22
N LEU A 14 4.73 28.10 -15.20
CA LEU A 14 4.83 29.54 -15.01
C LEU A 14 3.48 30.14 -14.57
N PHE A 15 2.39 29.70 -15.20
CA PHE A 15 1.03 30.13 -14.83
C PHE A 15 0.68 29.70 -13.40
N THR A 16 0.95 28.44 -13.05
CA THR A 16 0.69 27.90 -11.70
C THR A 16 1.51 28.61 -10.62
N ARG A 17 2.79 28.91 -10.88
CA ARG A 17 3.61 29.70 -9.95
C ARG A 17 3.08 31.12 -9.78
N SER A 18 2.63 31.73 -10.88
CA SER A 18 2.01 33.07 -10.87
C SER A 18 0.69 33.07 -10.10
N ALA A 19 -0.13 32.02 -10.21
CA ALA A 19 -1.37 31.87 -9.45
C ALA A 19 -1.12 31.68 -7.94
N ARG A 20 -0.08 30.92 -7.56
CA ARG A 20 0.33 30.81 -6.15
C ARG A 20 0.85 32.15 -5.61
N LEU A 21 1.60 32.89 -6.42
CA LEU A 21 2.08 34.23 -6.04
C LEU A 21 0.92 35.20 -5.87
N LEU A 22 -0.07 35.13 -6.77
CA LEU A 22 -1.33 35.85 -6.66
C LEU A 22 -2.03 35.56 -5.34
N GLY A 23 -2.23 34.28 -5.00
CA GLY A 23 -2.88 33.86 -3.76
C GLY A 23 -2.17 34.33 -2.49
N LYS A 24 -0.84 34.48 -2.52
CA LYS A 24 -0.06 35.02 -1.39
C LYS A 24 -0.19 36.54 -1.22
N ARG A 25 -0.50 37.26 -2.30
CA ARG A 25 -0.55 38.74 -2.33
C ARG A 25 -1.97 39.30 -2.49
N TRP A 26 -2.97 38.45 -2.60
CA TRP A 26 -4.36 38.86 -2.63
C TRP A 26 -4.79 39.39 -1.25
N PRO A 27 -5.55 40.51 -1.16
CA PRO A 27 -5.96 41.09 0.13
C PRO A 27 -6.77 40.14 1.02
N ALA A 28 -7.51 39.20 0.41
CA ALA A 28 -8.20 38.11 1.06
C ALA A 28 -7.56 36.75 0.70
N LYS A 29 -7.55 35.80 1.63
CA LYS A 29 -6.96 34.48 1.39
C LYS A 29 -7.75 33.71 0.33
N LEU A 30 -7.20 33.56 -0.88
CA LEU A 30 -7.77 32.74 -1.94
C LEU A 30 -7.69 31.25 -1.57
N ARG A 31 -8.81 30.53 -1.66
CA ARG A 31 -8.93 29.12 -1.23
C ARG A 31 -8.41 28.13 -2.28
N GLY A 32 -7.24 27.56 -2.04
CA GLY A 32 -6.72 26.47 -2.86
C GLY A 32 -6.24 26.91 -4.25
N LEU A 33 -5.51 26.02 -4.92
CA LEU A 33 -4.83 26.33 -6.17
C LEU A 33 -5.79 26.56 -7.34
N ALA A 34 -6.84 25.76 -7.44
CA ALA A 34 -7.84 25.87 -8.50
C ALA A 34 -8.54 27.25 -8.50
N HIS A 35 -8.88 27.75 -7.31
CA HIS A 35 -9.45 29.09 -7.18
C HIS A 35 -8.44 30.18 -7.57
N GLN A 36 -7.18 30.05 -7.15
CA GLN A 36 -6.11 30.98 -7.52
C GLN A 36 -5.87 31.03 -9.03
N GLN A 37 -5.89 29.87 -9.70
CA GLN A 37 -5.74 29.77 -11.16
C GLN A 37 -6.92 30.38 -11.90
N ASN A 38 -8.15 30.14 -11.42
CA ASN A 38 -9.35 30.77 -11.98
C ASN A 38 -9.32 32.29 -11.83
N ILE A 39 -8.98 32.81 -10.65
CA ILE A 39 -8.88 34.27 -10.45
C ILE A 39 -7.78 34.87 -11.33
N LEU A 40 -6.63 34.21 -11.47
CA LEU A 40 -5.58 34.67 -12.38
C LEU A 40 -6.04 34.67 -13.85
N ALA A 41 -6.77 33.64 -14.28
CA ALA A 41 -7.30 33.55 -15.64
C ALA A 41 -8.30 34.67 -15.93
N VAL A 42 -9.20 34.95 -14.99
CA VAL A 42 -10.12 36.10 -15.06
C VAL A 42 -9.37 37.42 -15.10
N ALA A 43 -8.35 37.58 -14.25
CA ALA A 43 -7.49 38.77 -14.24
C ALA A 43 -6.74 38.95 -15.58
N MET A 44 -6.39 37.86 -16.26
CA MET A 44 -5.80 37.89 -17.59
C MET A 44 -6.82 38.10 -18.73
N GLY A 45 -8.10 38.26 -18.42
CA GLY A 45 -9.17 38.59 -19.38
C GLY A 45 -9.87 37.38 -20.00
N TYR A 46 -9.68 36.18 -19.44
CA TYR A 46 -10.39 34.95 -19.80
C TYR A 46 -11.63 34.77 -18.92
N ARG A 47 -12.56 33.88 -19.31
CA ARG A 47 -13.76 33.61 -18.50
C ARG A 47 -13.44 32.82 -17.24
N ASP A 48 -12.58 31.82 -17.37
CA ASP A 48 -12.10 30.94 -16.32
C ASP A 48 -10.80 30.27 -16.80
N TYR A 49 -10.22 29.40 -15.97
CA TYR A 49 -8.99 28.69 -16.31
C TYR A 49 -9.16 27.75 -17.52
N HIS A 50 -10.34 27.18 -17.73
CA HIS A 50 -10.61 26.27 -18.85
C HIS A 50 -10.68 27.01 -20.19
N ASP A 51 -11.31 28.20 -20.24
CA ASP A 51 -11.30 29.12 -21.39
C ASP A 51 -9.87 29.54 -21.73
N LEU A 52 -9.05 29.80 -20.72
CA LEU A 52 -7.63 30.11 -20.90
C LEU A 52 -6.85 28.93 -21.48
N GLN A 53 -7.01 27.72 -20.95
CA GLN A 53 -6.36 26.51 -21.48
C GLN A 53 -6.77 26.28 -22.94
N THR A 54 -8.07 26.35 -23.23
CA THR A 54 -8.61 26.20 -24.58
C THR A 54 -7.98 27.22 -25.55
N ALA A 55 -7.91 28.49 -25.13
CA ALA A 55 -7.31 29.56 -25.94
C ALA A 55 -5.79 29.40 -26.13
N ALA A 56 -5.07 28.95 -25.10
CA ALA A 56 -3.64 28.71 -25.14
C ALA A 56 -3.26 27.55 -26.07
N HIS A 57 -4.08 26.49 -26.12
CA HIS A 57 -3.87 25.33 -26.98
C HIS A 57 -4.36 25.54 -28.43
N ALA A 58 -5.37 26.40 -28.63
CA ALA A 58 -5.88 26.70 -29.98
C ALA A 58 -4.89 27.51 -30.85
N GLY A 59 -3.81 28.06 -30.28
CA GLY A 59 -2.77 28.81 -31.01
C GLY A 59 -3.25 30.05 -31.77
N ARG A 60 -4.51 30.47 -31.57
CA ARG A 60 -5.24 31.41 -32.43
C ARG A 60 -5.13 32.88 -32.06
N GLN A 61 -4.26 33.25 -31.12
CA GLN A 61 -4.01 34.68 -30.86
C GLN A 61 -2.76 35.10 -31.62
N THR A 62 -2.98 35.86 -32.69
CA THR A 62 -2.00 36.75 -33.30
C THR A 62 -1.35 37.53 -32.16
N LEU A 63 -0.12 37.17 -31.82
CA LEU A 63 0.70 37.83 -30.80
C LEU A 63 1.07 39.23 -31.33
N GLU A 64 0.13 40.17 -31.30
CA GLU A 64 0.51 41.56 -31.10
C GLU A 64 1.18 41.59 -29.73
N LEU A 65 2.50 41.76 -29.76
CA LEU A 65 3.37 41.76 -28.59
C LEU A 65 3.01 42.96 -27.71
N LEU A 66 1.98 42.80 -26.87
CA LEU A 66 1.70 43.75 -25.80
C LEU A 66 2.99 43.93 -25.00
N THR A 67 3.45 45.16 -24.89
CA THR A 67 4.56 45.55 -24.01
C THR A 67 4.23 45.16 -22.57
N VAL A 68 5.24 45.03 -21.73
CA VAL A 68 5.03 44.71 -20.30
C VAL A 68 4.12 45.73 -19.62
N GLU A 69 4.26 47.01 -19.98
CA GLU A 69 3.42 48.10 -19.49
C GLU A 69 1.96 47.98 -19.94
N GLU A 70 1.71 47.53 -21.17
CA GLU A 70 0.35 47.28 -21.67
C GLU A 70 -0.28 46.07 -20.98
N ARG A 71 0.50 45.02 -20.70
CA ARG A 71 0.02 43.86 -19.93
C ARG A 71 -0.28 44.23 -18.48
N GLN A 72 0.55 45.06 -17.86
CA GLN A 72 0.30 45.58 -16.52
C GLN A 72 -0.97 46.43 -16.50
N ARG A 73 -1.13 47.36 -17.45
CA ARG A 73 -2.35 48.18 -17.58
C ARG A 73 -3.59 47.31 -17.82
N ALA A 74 -3.50 46.31 -18.69
CA ALA A 74 -4.60 45.37 -18.95
C ALA A 74 -4.96 44.56 -17.71
N LEU A 75 -3.97 44.08 -16.95
CA LEU A 75 -4.18 43.34 -15.71
C LEU A 75 -4.83 44.21 -14.64
N VAL A 76 -4.32 45.44 -14.43
CA VAL A 76 -4.91 46.39 -13.49
C VAL A 76 -6.36 46.68 -13.87
N ALA A 77 -6.63 46.98 -15.14
CA ALA A 77 -7.98 47.24 -15.62
C ALA A 77 -8.94 46.04 -15.44
N ASN A 78 -8.45 44.82 -15.63
CA ASN A 78 -9.26 43.61 -15.43
C ASN A 78 -9.48 43.31 -13.93
N LEU A 79 -8.52 43.63 -13.06
CA LEU A 79 -8.60 43.45 -11.61
C LEU A 79 -9.40 44.54 -10.89
N THR A 80 -9.52 45.73 -11.47
CA THR A 80 -10.40 46.78 -10.95
C THR A 80 -11.80 46.69 -11.53
N ARG A 81 -11.98 45.93 -12.63
CA ARG A 81 -13.31 45.63 -13.16
C ARG A 81 -14.13 44.87 -12.13
N ASP A 82 -15.41 45.23 -12.04
CA ASP A 82 -16.37 44.59 -11.12
C ASP A 82 -15.98 44.70 -9.63
N GLN A 83 -15.14 45.68 -9.27
CA GLN A 83 -14.65 45.95 -7.90
C GLN A 83 -13.90 44.78 -7.25
N LEU A 84 -13.23 43.93 -8.05
CA LEU A 84 -12.48 42.79 -7.51
C LEU A 84 -11.32 43.23 -6.60
N LEU A 85 -10.67 44.36 -6.90
CA LEU A 85 -9.62 45.00 -6.09
C LEU A 85 -9.66 46.52 -6.22
N GLU A 86 -9.21 47.22 -5.17
CA GLU A 86 -8.89 48.65 -5.26
C GLU A 86 -7.69 48.90 -6.20
N GLU A 87 -7.68 50.04 -6.88
CA GLU A 87 -6.69 50.38 -7.91
C GLU A 87 -5.23 50.29 -7.40
N ALA A 88 -4.97 50.76 -6.17
CA ALA A 88 -3.65 50.66 -5.55
C ALA A 88 -3.21 49.20 -5.31
N ALA A 89 -4.13 48.32 -4.90
CA ALA A 89 -3.85 46.90 -4.70
C ALA A 89 -3.65 46.16 -6.02
N ALA A 90 -4.46 46.47 -7.03
CA ALA A 90 -4.33 45.93 -8.39
C ALA A 90 -2.99 46.32 -9.02
N MET A 91 -2.54 47.56 -8.85
CA MET A 91 -1.25 48.05 -9.36
C MET A 91 -0.06 47.32 -8.71
N ASN A 92 -0.06 47.21 -7.38
CA ASN A 92 0.98 46.47 -6.63
C ASN A 92 1.06 45.01 -7.06
N LEU A 93 -0.09 44.39 -7.34
CA LEU A 93 -0.18 43.01 -7.76
C LEU A 93 0.30 42.81 -9.20
N ALA A 94 0.00 43.76 -10.10
CA ALA A 94 0.49 43.74 -11.47
C ALA A 94 2.01 43.91 -11.58
N LEU A 95 2.62 44.70 -10.69
CA LEU A 95 4.07 44.83 -10.60
C LEU A 95 4.76 43.57 -10.05
N ALA A 96 4.09 42.82 -9.18
CA ALA A 96 4.66 41.63 -8.54
C ALA A 96 4.62 40.38 -9.43
N LEU A 97 3.72 40.31 -10.41
CA LEU A 97 3.57 39.16 -11.30
C LEU A 97 4.60 39.18 -12.44
N PRO A 98 5.14 38.02 -12.85
CA PRO A 98 6.16 37.93 -13.91
C PRO A 98 5.56 38.08 -15.33
N LEU A 99 4.79 39.15 -15.58
CA LEU A 99 4.02 39.38 -16.81
C LEU A 99 4.87 39.47 -18.08
N ALA A 100 6.16 39.81 -17.94
CA ALA A 100 7.11 39.84 -19.05
C ALA A 100 7.41 38.45 -19.64
N LYS A 101 7.19 37.38 -18.88
CA LYS A 101 7.52 36.01 -19.30
C LYS A 101 6.41 35.35 -20.14
N PHE A 102 5.17 35.78 -19.96
CA PHE A 102 4.02 35.24 -20.70
C PHE A 102 4.10 35.59 -22.19
N GLY A 103 3.73 34.67 -23.08
CA GLY A 103 3.64 34.97 -24.52
C GLY A 103 4.97 35.30 -25.23
N SER A 104 6.12 35.00 -24.62
CA SER A 104 7.42 35.12 -25.31
C SER A 104 7.62 33.97 -26.31
N LYS A 105 8.02 34.28 -27.56
CA LYS A 105 8.30 33.30 -28.63
C LYS A 105 9.81 32.99 -28.70
N ASP A 106 10.18 31.75 -28.34
CA ASP A 106 11.21 30.84 -28.93
C ASP A 106 12.72 31.24 -28.98
N PRO A 107 13.70 30.28 -28.93
CA PRO A 107 13.88 29.25 -29.98
C PRO A 107 14.47 27.87 -29.58
N SER A 108 14.43 26.99 -30.58
CA SER A 108 15.25 25.79 -30.80
C SER A 108 14.81 24.49 -30.11
N SER A 109 14.12 23.70 -30.92
CA SER A 109 14.48 22.31 -31.22
C SER A 109 15.90 21.94 -30.78
N SER A 110 16.00 21.36 -29.59
CA SER A 110 16.93 20.26 -29.40
C SER A 110 16.11 19.16 -28.76
N GLU A 111 16.03 18.06 -29.50
CA GLU A 111 15.72 16.74 -28.98
C GLU A 111 16.75 16.41 -27.88
N SER A 112 16.60 17.00 -26.70
CA SER A 112 16.84 16.19 -25.51
C SER A 112 15.55 15.42 -25.35
N ALA A 113 15.59 14.11 -25.62
CA ALA A 113 14.58 13.21 -25.12
C ALA A 113 14.40 13.58 -23.64
N GLN A 114 13.33 14.32 -23.32
CA GLN A 114 12.98 14.61 -21.94
C GLN A 114 12.78 13.22 -21.35
N SER A 115 13.78 12.79 -20.57
CA SER A 115 13.64 11.65 -19.69
C SER A 115 12.28 11.81 -19.03
N PRO A 116 11.37 10.84 -19.16
CA PRO A 116 10.00 11.00 -18.70
C PRO A 116 10.06 11.53 -17.28
N PHE A 117 9.52 12.74 -17.07
CA PHE A 117 9.51 13.31 -15.74
C PHE A 117 8.54 12.45 -14.94
N LEU A 118 9.11 11.64 -14.05
CA LEU A 118 8.33 10.73 -13.22
C LEU A 118 7.55 11.58 -12.22
N VAL A 119 6.25 11.77 -12.47
CA VAL A 119 5.33 12.27 -11.45
C VAL A 119 4.92 11.08 -10.59
N VAL A 120 5.54 10.97 -9.42
CA VAL A 120 5.03 10.06 -8.39
C VAL A 120 3.99 10.84 -7.60
N LEU A 121 2.70 10.55 -7.86
CA LEU A 121 1.61 10.95 -6.98
C LEU A 121 1.60 9.98 -5.79
N ASP A 122 2.13 10.43 -4.66
CA ASP A 122 2.14 9.69 -3.41
C ASP A 122 0.96 10.15 -2.54
N GLU A 123 -0.25 9.75 -2.94
CA GLU A 123 -1.46 10.03 -2.15
C GLU A 123 -1.39 9.32 -0.79
N MET A 124 -0.83 8.10 -0.75
CA MET A 124 -0.68 7.34 0.49
C MET A 124 0.30 8.04 1.46
N GLY A 125 1.40 8.60 0.99
CA GLY A 125 2.31 9.40 1.80
C GLY A 125 1.70 10.70 2.29
N TYR A 126 0.75 11.31 1.57
CA TYR A 126 0.01 12.47 2.09
C TYR A 126 -1.02 12.09 3.17
N TYR A 127 -1.70 10.94 3.00
CA TYR A 127 -2.71 10.45 3.96
C TYR A 127 -2.12 9.69 5.17
N MET A 128 -0.98 9.04 5.00
CA MET A 128 -0.33 8.18 6.00
C MET A 128 1.01 8.73 6.52
N ALA A 129 1.51 9.86 6.02
CA ALA A 129 2.62 10.52 6.72
C ALA A 129 2.16 10.84 8.14
N ASN A 130 2.81 10.20 9.12
CA ASN A 130 2.91 10.80 10.44
C ASN A 130 3.32 12.25 10.20
N HIS A 131 2.63 13.19 10.82
CA HIS A 131 2.86 14.64 10.59
C HIS A 131 4.31 15.06 10.91
N ASP A 132 5.11 14.14 11.45
CA ASP A 132 6.49 14.30 11.89
C ASP A 132 7.52 13.55 11.05
N ASP A 133 7.14 12.83 10.00
CA ASP A 133 8.08 12.02 9.19
C ASP A 133 9.28 12.84 8.69
N GLY A 134 9.05 14.11 8.31
CA GLY A 134 10.13 15.02 7.93
C GLY A 134 11.07 15.34 9.09
N LEU A 135 10.54 15.60 10.28
CA LEU A 135 11.33 15.89 11.47
C LEU A 135 12.06 14.63 11.98
N ILE A 136 11.44 13.46 11.94
CA ILE A 136 12.06 12.18 12.27
C ILE A 136 13.23 11.91 11.32
N ALA A 137 13.05 12.14 10.01
CA ALA A 137 14.10 11.98 9.02
C ALA A 137 15.30 12.90 9.27
N GLU A 138 15.05 14.16 9.65
CA GLU A 138 16.10 15.13 10.00
C GLU A 138 16.80 14.76 11.31
N LEU A 139 16.07 14.35 12.35
CA LEU A 139 16.63 14.10 13.68
C LEU A 139 17.50 12.84 13.74
N ARG A 140 17.07 11.75 13.08
CA ARG A 140 17.75 10.45 13.19
C ARG A 140 19.13 10.39 12.50
N VAL A 141 19.45 11.36 11.65
CA VAL A 141 20.75 11.45 10.94
C VAL A 141 21.75 12.34 11.68
N ILE A 142 21.33 13.01 12.76
CA ILE A 142 22.20 13.89 13.54
C ILE A 142 23.12 13.06 14.41
N ASP A 143 24.43 13.29 14.27
CA ASP A 143 25.44 12.65 15.12
C ASP A 143 25.15 12.90 16.61
N GLY A 144 25.12 11.81 17.38
CA GLY A 144 24.81 11.81 18.82
C GLY A 144 23.36 11.46 19.15
N ILE A 145 22.46 11.38 18.15
CA ILE A 145 21.06 10.96 18.35
C ILE A 145 20.90 9.49 17.96
N PRO A 146 20.41 8.61 18.85
CA PRO A 146 20.16 7.22 18.52
C PRO A 146 19.11 7.08 17.40
N ASN A 147 19.47 6.41 16.30
CA ASN A 147 18.52 6.01 15.26
C ASN A 147 17.73 4.75 15.66
N ALA A 148 16.94 4.85 16.73
CA ALA A 148 16.08 3.80 17.22
C ALA A 148 14.87 4.41 17.95
N THR A 149 13.75 3.69 18.00
CA THR A 149 12.55 4.15 18.75
C THR A 149 12.87 4.41 20.23
N TYR A 150 13.73 3.58 20.81
CA TYR A 150 14.31 3.80 22.13
C TYR A 150 15.74 3.22 22.21
N LEU A 151 16.52 3.68 23.18
CA LEU A 151 17.83 3.13 23.53
C LEU A 151 18.03 3.12 25.04
N VAL A 152 18.44 1.99 25.61
CA VAL A 152 18.72 1.87 27.03
C VAL A 152 20.18 2.21 27.30
N LYS A 153 20.41 3.14 28.23
CA LYS A 153 21.74 3.60 28.64
C LYS A 153 21.75 3.87 30.13
N ASP A 154 22.72 3.31 30.84
CA ASP A 154 22.95 3.53 32.27
C ASP A 154 21.68 3.29 33.14
N GLY A 155 20.89 2.27 32.81
CA GLY A 155 19.65 1.93 33.52
C GLY A 155 18.46 2.86 33.26
N ARG A 156 18.57 3.77 32.28
CA ARG A 156 17.50 4.67 31.82
C ARG A 156 17.24 4.48 30.33
N VAL A 157 16.12 5.02 29.85
CA VAL A 157 15.63 4.81 28.49
C VAL A 157 15.56 6.15 27.77
N PHE A 158 16.35 6.32 26.71
CA PHE A 158 16.14 7.37 25.73
C PHE A 158 14.91 7.02 24.88
N VAL A 159 13.98 7.95 24.73
CA VAL A 159 12.75 7.79 23.93
C VAL A 159 12.76 8.80 22.78
N PHE A 160 12.76 8.32 21.54
CA PHE A 160 12.87 9.20 20.38
C PHE A 160 11.63 10.09 20.19
N GLU A 161 10.44 9.56 20.46
CA GLU A 161 9.20 10.34 20.39
C GLU A 161 9.20 11.52 21.37
N LYS A 162 9.74 11.33 22.57
CA LYS A 162 9.95 12.41 23.54
C LYS A 162 10.86 13.50 22.97
N LEU A 163 11.94 13.12 22.30
CA LEU A 163 12.82 14.09 21.64
C LEU A 163 12.09 14.87 20.54
N VAL A 164 11.27 14.21 19.72
CA VAL A 164 10.44 14.87 18.68
C VAL A 164 9.51 15.91 19.32
N GLN A 165 8.84 15.53 20.42
CA GLN A 165 7.96 16.44 21.15
C GLN A 165 8.72 17.65 21.72
N LEU A 166 9.84 17.43 22.40
CA LEU A 166 10.67 18.50 22.96
C LEU A 166 11.15 19.48 21.88
N VAL A 167 11.63 18.96 20.75
CA VAL A 167 12.08 19.80 19.63
C VAL A 167 10.95 20.67 19.07
N LYS A 168 9.74 20.12 18.95
CA LYS A 168 8.56 20.90 18.52
C LYS A 168 8.20 22.00 19.52
N GLU A 169 8.17 21.67 20.81
CA GLU A 169 7.85 22.63 21.87
C GLU A 169 8.84 23.80 21.89
N TYR A 170 10.13 23.51 21.71
CA TYR A 170 11.18 24.54 21.64
C TYR A 170 11.16 25.35 20.34
N ARG A 171 10.87 24.73 19.19
CA ARG A 171 10.68 25.44 17.91
C ARG A 171 9.47 26.37 17.94
N ALA A 172 8.39 25.98 18.61
CA ALA A 172 7.19 26.81 18.77
C ALA A 172 7.44 28.08 19.59
N ARG A 173 8.50 28.11 20.40
CA ARG A 173 8.92 29.28 21.21
C ARG A 173 9.82 30.27 20.43
N GLU A 174 9.88 30.18 19.10
CA GLU A 174 10.68 31.03 18.20
C GLU A 174 12.18 31.05 18.53
N THR A 175 12.77 29.86 18.62
CA THR A 175 14.21 29.69 18.87
C THR A 175 15.03 29.87 17.57
N THR A 176 16.12 30.65 17.60
CA THR A 176 17.05 30.85 16.46
C THR A 176 18.16 29.79 16.36
N VAL A 177 18.22 28.88 17.33
CA VAL A 177 19.21 27.79 17.40
C VAL A 177 18.98 26.80 16.26
N ALA A 178 20.07 26.36 15.63
CA ALA A 178 20.02 25.33 14.59
C ALA A 178 19.45 24.01 15.15
N LEU A 179 18.75 23.24 14.31
CA LEU A 179 18.12 21.98 14.72
C LEU A 179 19.11 21.02 15.38
N GLU A 180 20.31 20.89 14.82
CA GLU A 180 21.33 19.97 15.31
C GLU A 180 21.73 20.26 16.75
N ASP A 181 22.04 21.52 17.05
CA ASP A 181 22.46 21.93 18.39
C ASP A 181 21.32 21.84 19.39
N LEU A 182 20.10 22.23 18.96
CA LEU A 182 18.89 22.10 19.77
C LEU A 182 18.63 20.63 20.13
N ALA A 183 18.60 19.76 19.13
CA ALA A 183 18.29 18.34 19.32
C ALA A 183 19.33 17.64 20.20
N ARG A 184 20.63 17.92 20.00
CA ARG A 184 21.70 17.40 20.86
C ARG A 184 21.56 17.86 22.31
N GLY A 185 21.20 19.12 22.54
CA GLY A 185 20.95 19.65 23.88
C GLY A 185 19.79 18.95 24.60
N LEU A 186 18.76 18.54 23.86
CA LEU A 186 17.55 17.91 24.39
C LEU A 186 17.65 16.39 24.60
N VAL A 187 18.73 15.72 24.15
CA VAL A 187 18.87 14.26 24.28
C VAL A 187 18.77 13.81 25.73
N ASN A 188 19.40 14.53 26.66
CA ASN A 188 19.36 14.17 28.09
C ASN A 188 17.97 14.33 28.70
N GLU A 189 17.17 15.28 28.21
CA GLU A 189 15.78 15.48 28.64
C GLU A 189 14.84 14.40 28.08
N ALA A 190 15.22 13.82 26.93
CA ALA A 190 14.55 12.67 26.34
C ALA A 190 14.90 11.32 27.04
N ILE A 191 15.79 11.32 28.03
CA ILE A 191 16.14 10.13 28.82
C ILE A 191 15.26 10.06 30.08
N VAL A 192 14.48 8.99 30.18
CA VAL A 192 13.47 8.78 31.23
C VAL A 192 13.68 7.46 31.97
N PRO A 193 13.14 7.28 33.18
CA PRO A 193 13.07 5.97 33.81
C PRO A 193 12.26 4.98 32.95
N ALA A 194 12.58 3.69 33.01
CA ALA A 194 11.91 2.66 32.20
C ALA A 194 10.38 2.64 32.41
N LYS A 195 9.92 2.83 33.65
CA LYS A 195 8.49 2.90 33.96
C LYS A 195 7.78 4.08 33.26
N GLU A 196 8.41 5.26 33.25
CA GLU A 196 7.89 6.43 32.51
C GLU A 196 7.87 6.15 31.00
N ALA A 197 8.90 5.51 30.45
CA ALA A 197 8.96 5.16 29.03
C ALA A 197 7.77 4.28 28.61
N VAL A 198 7.42 3.27 29.42
CA VAL A 198 6.30 2.38 29.10
C VAL A 198 4.96 3.07 29.33
N GLU A 199 4.76 3.70 30.48
CA GLU A 199 3.44 4.22 30.88
C GLU A 199 3.06 5.53 30.19
N SER A 200 4.02 6.44 30.01
CA SER A 200 3.77 7.79 29.48
C SER A 200 4.05 7.90 27.99
N TRP A 201 4.96 7.08 27.47
CA TRP A 201 5.40 7.13 26.07
C TRP A 201 5.07 5.86 25.29
N GLY A 202 4.37 4.90 25.89
CA GLY A 202 3.93 3.68 25.20
C GLY A 202 5.07 2.80 24.69
N VAL A 203 6.28 2.92 25.24
CA VAL A 203 7.43 2.13 24.77
C VAL A 203 7.20 0.66 25.10
N VAL A 204 7.20 -0.19 24.07
CA VAL A 204 7.19 -1.64 24.21
C VAL A 204 8.58 -2.19 23.87
N PRO A 205 9.22 -2.98 24.75
CA PRO A 205 10.52 -3.57 24.46
C PRO A 205 10.45 -4.49 23.23
N ASN A 206 11.27 -4.22 22.22
CA ASN A 206 11.40 -5.08 21.04
C ASN A 206 12.12 -6.39 21.44
N PRO A 207 11.64 -7.56 21.01
CA PRO A 207 10.55 -7.84 20.06
C PRO A 207 9.26 -8.35 20.74
N TYR A 208 8.86 -7.77 21.87
CA TYR A 208 7.68 -8.20 22.61
C TYR A 208 6.43 -7.40 22.23
N GLU A 209 5.28 -7.97 22.53
CA GLU A 209 3.98 -7.30 22.49
C GLU A 209 3.06 -7.87 23.57
N MET A 210 2.00 -7.12 23.90
CA MET A 210 0.93 -7.58 24.78
C MET A 210 -0.16 -8.23 23.92
N VAL A 211 -0.58 -9.43 24.29
CA VAL A 211 -1.70 -10.13 23.64
C VAL A 211 -2.66 -10.69 24.67
N GLU A 212 -3.93 -10.77 24.32
CA GLU A 212 -4.93 -11.49 25.10
C GLU A 212 -4.86 -12.98 24.80
N SER A 213 -4.86 -13.78 25.86
CA SER A 213 -4.98 -15.23 25.76
C SER A 213 -6.43 -15.63 25.49
N PRO A 214 -6.67 -16.83 24.92
CA PRO A 214 -8.02 -17.36 24.73
C PRO A 214 -8.83 -17.47 26.04
N ALA A 215 -8.15 -17.52 27.20
CA ALA A 215 -8.75 -17.55 28.52
C ALA A 215 -9.07 -16.14 29.08
N GLY A 216 -8.81 -15.08 28.32
CA GLY A 216 -9.06 -13.69 28.71
C GLY A 216 -8.00 -13.05 29.60
N ALA A 217 -6.91 -13.77 29.92
CA ALA A 217 -5.75 -13.19 30.62
C ALA A 217 -4.80 -12.49 29.62
N LEU A 218 -4.09 -11.46 30.07
CA LEU A 218 -3.06 -10.78 29.27
C LEU A 218 -1.74 -11.54 29.37
N MET A 219 -0.99 -11.63 28.27
CA MET A 219 0.33 -12.26 28.23
C MET A 219 1.31 -11.47 27.38
N ILE A 220 2.60 -11.65 27.65
CA ILE A 220 3.68 -11.06 26.86
C ILE A 220 4.14 -12.08 25.83
N ARG A 221 4.04 -11.72 24.54
CA ARG A 221 4.47 -12.55 23.42
C ARG A 221 5.71 -11.97 22.76
N HIS A 222 6.71 -12.81 22.56
CA HIS A 222 7.85 -12.56 21.69
C HIS A 222 7.42 -12.77 20.23
N VAL A 223 7.27 -11.68 19.48
CA VAL A 223 6.60 -11.68 18.18
C VAL A 223 7.36 -12.53 17.14
N ALA A 224 8.68 -12.47 17.11
CA ALA A 224 9.47 -13.19 16.11
C ALA A 224 9.45 -14.72 16.30
N PHE A 225 9.55 -15.19 17.54
CA PHE A 225 9.48 -16.62 17.89
C PHE A 225 8.04 -17.14 18.01
N ASN A 226 7.04 -16.26 18.01
CA ASN A 226 5.65 -16.59 18.38
C ASN A 226 5.62 -17.40 19.69
N ALA A 227 6.29 -16.88 20.72
CA ALA A 227 6.48 -17.55 22.00
C ALA A 227 6.02 -16.64 23.14
N ARG A 228 5.40 -17.21 24.18
CA ARG A 228 4.98 -16.46 25.37
C ARG A 228 6.06 -16.49 26.45
N LEU A 229 6.15 -15.40 27.19
CA LEU A 229 6.92 -15.33 28.43
C LEU A 229 6.13 -15.97 29.58
N PRO A 230 6.79 -16.36 30.68
CA PRO A 230 6.10 -16.88 31.85
C PRO A 230 5.28 -15.79 32.53
N GLY A 231 4.09 -16.19 32.99
CA GLY A 231 3.16 -15.33 33.72
C GLY A 231 1.92 -14.99 32.88
N ASP A 232 0.77 -15.13 33.51
CA ASP A 232 -0.50 -14.60 33.03
C ASP A 232 -0.80 -13.35 33.87
N PHE A 233 -1.13 -12.25 33.20
CA PHE A 233 -1.38 -10.95 33.81
C PHE A 233 -2.87 -10.66 33.79
N HIS A 234 -3.40 -10.08 34.86
CA HIS A 234 -4.84 -9.79 34.97
C HIS A 234 -5.19 -8.36 34.59
N VAL A 235 -4.22 -7.45 34.63
CA VAL A 235 -4.40 -6.04 34.29
C VAL A 235 -3.22 -5.51 33.48
N GLU A 236 -3.47 -4.55 32.60
CA GLU A 236 -2.42 -3.95 31.76
C GLU A 236 -1.27 -3.35 32.56
N GLY A 237 -1.54 -2.82 33.76
CA GLY A 237 -0.51 -2.24 34.63
C GLY A 237 0.61 -3.23 34.98
N GLU A 238 0.26 -4.50 35.23
CA GLU A 238 1.24 -5.54 35.53
C GLU A 238 2.11 -5.87 34.32
N VAL A 239 1.51 -5.87 33.13
CA VAL A 239 2.24 -6.05 31.86
C VAL A 239 3.20 -4.88 31.63
N ARG A 240 2.77 -3.65 31.91
CA ARG A 240 3.62 -2.45 31.78
C ARG A 240 4.79 -2.48 32.75
N ASP A 241 4.58 -2.92 33.99
CA ASP A 241 5.67 -3.13 34.96
C ASP A 241 6.66 -4.20 34.46
N ALA A 242 6.17 -5.31 33.90
CA ALA A 242 7.02 -6.33 33.29
C ALA A 242 7.80 -5.80 32.06
N PHE A 243 7.16 -5.01 31.20
CA PHE A 243 7.84 -4.34 30.09
C PHE A 243 8.94 -3.39 30.55
N ALA A 244 8.72 -2.64 31.65
CA ALA A 244 9.76 -1.77 32.20
C ALA A 244 10.96 -2.58 32.68
N GLY A 245 10.75 -3.76 33.28
CA GLY A 245 11.82 -4.69 33.62
C GLY A 245 12.54 -5.24 32.39
N LEU A 246 11.80 -5.70 31.39
CA LEU A 246 12.35 -6.24 30.14
C LEU A 246 13.18 -5.21 29.37
N LEU A 247 12.78 -3.94 29.37
CA LEU A 247 13.59 -2.84 28.80
C LEU A 247 14.97 -2.76 29.44
N LEU A 248 15.09 -3.04 30.74
CA LEU A 248 16.36 -3.03 31.47
C LEU A 248 17.13 -4.35 31.37
N GLY A 249 16.63 -5.31 30.58
CA GLY A 249 17.23 -6.63 30.43
C GLY A 249 16.96 -7.56 31.62
N ILE A 250 15.98 -7.23 32.47
CA ILE A 250 15.57 -8.10 33.58
C ILE A 250 14.79 -9.28 32.99
N VAL A 251 15.21 -10.49 33.37
CA VAL A 251 14.56 -11.74 32.95
C VAL A 251 13.25 -11.93 33.71
N GLN A 252 12.17 -12.16 32.96
CA GLN A 252 10.89 -12.57 33.53
C GLN A 252 11.00 -14.01 34.04
N SER A 253 10.81 -14.18 35.35
CA SER A 253 11.00 -15.47 36.03
C SER A 253 9.85 -16.44 35.78
N GLY A 254 10.17 -17.72 35.63
CA GLY A 254 9.18 -18.80 35.49
C GLY A 254 9.70 -19.97 34.68
N LEU A 255 8.80 -20.91 34.35
CA LEU A 255 9.11 -22.07 33.51
C LEU A 255 8.88 -21.75 32.03
N GLY A 256 9.73 -22.30 31.17
CA GLY A 256 9.62 -22.24 29.72
C GLY A 256 10.08 -23.57 29.10
N GLU A 257 9.70 -23.80 27.84
CA GLU A 257 10.13 -24.96 27.05
C GLU A 257 11.56 -24.80 26.52
N PHE A 258 11.96 -23.55 26.28
CA PHE A 258 13.30 -23.21 25.82
C PHE A 258 13.75 -21.87 26.44
N VAL A 259 15.04 -21.56 26.30
CA VAL A 259 15.63 -20.33 26.82
C VAL A 259 16.36 -19.59 25.70
N TYR A 260 16.09 -18.29 25.55
CA TYR A 260 16.85 -17.42 24.65
C TYR A 260 17.40 -16.23 25.42
N ARG A 261 18.72 -16.01 25.37
CA ARG A 261 19.43 -14.96 26.14
C ARG A 261 19.05 -14.92 27.63
N GLY A 262 18.84 -16.09 28.23
CA GLY A 262 18.44 -16.24 29.63
C GLY A 262 16.95 -16.05 29.90
N GLN A 263 16.16 -15.60 28.92
CA GLN A 263 14.70 -15.48 29.05
C GLN A 263 14.02 -16.84 28.76
N PRO A 264 13.40 -17.49 29.76
CA PRO A 264 12.56 -18.67 29.53
C PRO A 264 11.32 -18.30 28.72
N MET A 265 10.93 -19.15 27.77
CA MET A 265 9.78 -18.96 26.88
C MET A 265 9.13 -20.30 26.50
N SER A 266 7.86 -20.27 26.11
CA SER A 266 7.13 -21.41 25.56
C SER A 266 6.50 -21.04 24.23
N LEU A 267 6.57 -21.93 23.24
CA LEU A 267 5.99 -21.62 21.93
C LEU A 267 4.46 -21.53 22.03
N CYS A 268 3.86 -20.54 21.37
CA CYS A 268 2.40 -20.47 21.26
C CYS A 268 1.85 -21.56 20.33
N GLU A 269 2.67 -21.97 19.36
CA GLU A 269 2.39 -23.06 18.44
C GLU A 269 3.67 -23.89 18.26
N PRO A 270 3.61 -25.22 18.17
CA PRO A 270 4.83 -26.01 17.95
C PRO A 270 5.45 -25.75 16.55
N LEU A 271 6.75 -26.00 16.43
CA LEU A 271 7.51 -26.00 15.18
C LEU A 271 7.84 -27.44 14.80
N ASP A 272 6.84 -28.20 14.36
CA ASP A 272 6.96 -29.63 14.13
C ASP A 272 6.33 -30.05 12.79
N LEU A 273 7.10 -30.80 12.00
CA LEU A 273 6.64 -31.40 10.75
C LEU A 273 5.55 -32.45 10.96
N ALA A 274 5.47 -33.08 12.14
CA ALA A 274 4.43 -34.05 12.47
C ALA A 274 3.02 -33.42 12.57
N LEU A 275 2.93 -32.09 12.71
CA LEU A 275 1.66 -31.36 12.70
C LEU A 275 1.18 -30.99 11.29
N LEU A 276 1.97 -31.27 10.25
CA LEU A 276 1.52 -31.07 8.88
C LEU A 276 0.40 -32.07 8.56
N PRO A 277 -0.67 -31.64 7.87
CA PRO A 277 -1.70 -32.56 7.41
C PRO A 277 -1.09 -33.55 6.37
N PRO A 278 -1.79 -34.63 6.03
CA PRO A 278 -1.33 -35.56 5.00
C PRO A 278 -1.05 -34.83 3.68
N ARG A 279 0.15 -35.04 3.12
CA ARG A 279 0.56 -34.43 1.85
C ARG A 279 -0.24 -35.01 0.68
N PRO A 280 -0.98 -34.19 -0.09
CA PRO A 280 -1.62 -34.63 -1.33
C PRO A 280 -0.57 -34.92 -2.41
N THR A 281 -0.90 -35.81 -3.35
CA THR A 281 0.02 -36.20 -4.44
C THR A 281 -0.50 -35.71 -5.78
N PHE A 282 0.33 -34.97 -6.51
CA PHE A 282 0.06 -34.58 -7.89
C PHE A 282 0.45 -35.70 -8.86
N GLN A 283 -0.45 -36.08 -9.78
CA GLN A 283 -0.26 -37.19 -10.72
C GLN A 283 0.54 -36.82 -11.99
N CYS A 284 0.45 -35.58 -12.48
CA CYS A 284 1.11 -35.14 -13.71
C CYS A 284 2.09 -34.00 -13.41
N MET A 285 3.35 -34.17 -13.81
CA MET A 285 4.46 -33.27 -13.46
C MET A 285 5.31 -32.90 -14.70
N GLU A 286 4.72 -33.01 -15.89
CA GLU A 286 5.43 -32.83 -17.18
C GLU A 286 5.66 -31.35 -17.54
N GLU A 287 4.87 -30.43 -16.95
CA GLU A 287 5.05 -29.00 -17.16
C GLU A 287 6.41 -28.51 -16.62
N PRO A 288 7.05 -27.52 -17.26
CA PRO A 288 8.31 -26.98 -16.76
C PRO A 288 8.11 -26.38 -15.37
N ALA A 289 9.16 -26.43 -14.54
CA ALA A 289 9.15 -25.75 -13.24
C ALA A 289 8.90 -24.25 -13.42
N GLY A 290 8.09 -23.68 -12.53
CA GLY A 290 7.83 -22.25 -12.46
C GLY A 290 8.47 -21.66 -11.22
N TRP A 291 8.78 -20.37 -11.26
CA TRP A 291 9.14 -19.65 -10.04
C TRP A 291 7.87 -19.39 -9.24
N ASP A 292 7.83 -19.87 -8.01
CA ASP A 292 6.82 -19.52 -7.01
C ASP A 292 7.53 -19.18 -5.69
N PHE A 293 6.95 -18.27 -4.92
CA PHE A 293 7.60 -17.73 -3.72
C PHE A 293 7.73 -18.81 -2.64
N THR A 294 8.88 -18.84 -1.97
CA THR A 294 9.14 -19.71 -0.81
C THR A 294 9.68 -18.86 0.33
N ALA A 295 9.13 -19.02 1.53
CA ALA A 295 9.51 -18.25 2.70
C ALA A 295 10.98 -18.48 3.09
N LEU A 296 11.47 -19.71 2.94
CA LEU A 296 12.85 -20.08 3.32
C LEU A 296 13.85 -20.02 2.15
N GLY A 297 13.41 -19.73 0.92
CA GLY A 297 14.26 -19.73 -0.26
C GLY A 297 15.49 -18.81 -0.11
N GLY A 298 15.27 -17.59 0.38
CA GLY A 298 16.32 -16.59 0.65
C GLY A 298 16.90 -16.60 2.06
N VAL A 299 16.44 -17.50 2.94
CA VAL A 299 16.88 -17.55 4.35
C VAL A 299 18.05 -18.51 4.49
N THR A 300 19.03 -18.12 5.32
CA THR A 300 20.18 -18.96 5.70
C THR A 300 20.02 -19.40 7.15
N TYR A 301 20.49 -20.61 7.46
CA TYR A 301 20.45 -21.10 8.83
C TYR A 301 21.43 -20.31 9.71
N VAL A 302 20.97 -19.93 10.89
CA VAL A 302 21.78 -19.29 11.94
C VAL A 302 21.49 -19.99 13.26
N ALA A 303 22.54 -20.44 13.94
CA ALA A 303 22.42 -21.07 15.24
C ALA A 303 22.05 -20.04 16.32
N GLY A 304 21.25 -20.44 17.32
CA GLY A 304 20.89 -19.58 18.45
C GLY A 304 19.44 -19.70 18.93
N PHE A 305 18.58 -20.35 18.15
CA PHE A 305 17.20 -20.65 18.53
C PHE A 305 16.99 -22.16 18.63
N GLU A 306 17.05 -22.68 19.86
CA GLU A 306 17.00 -24.11 20.19
C GLU A 306 15.83 -24.87 19.51
N PRO A 307 14.59 -24.34 19.45
CA PRO A 307 13.48 -25.05 18.83
C PRO A 307 13.66 -25.34 17.33
N VAL A 308 14.60 -24.68 16.65
CA VAL A 308 14.92 -24.94 15.24
C VAL A 308 16.34 -25.44 15.10
N SER A 309 16.47 -26.76 14.94
CA SER A 309 17.72 -27.39 14.52
C SER A 309 18.01 -27.11 13.04
N GLU A 310 19.28 -27.18 12.66
CA GLU A 310 19.68 -27.09 11.24
C GLU A 310 19.01 -28.17 10.38
N ALA A 311 18.84 -29.38 10.93
CA ALA A 311 18.16 -30.48 10.26
C ALA A 311 16.68 -30.16 9.99
N LEU A 312 15.96 -29.63 10.99
CA LEU A 312 14.57 -29.21 10.81
C LEU A 312 14.45 -28.09 9.77
N PHE A 313 15.33 -27.08 9.85
CA PHE A 313 15.36 -25.98 8.88
C PHE A 313 15.54 -26.50 7.45
N ASN A 314 16.53 -27.37 7.22
CA ASN A 314 16.82 -27.92 5.90
C ASN A 314 15.66 -28.78 5.38
N ASP A 315 15.05 -29.63 6.22
CA ASP A 315 13.90 -30.46 5.81
C ASP A 315 12.68 -29.59 5.44
N VAL A 316 12.35 -28.57 6.24
CA VAL A 316 11.24 -27.65 5.90
C VAL A 316 11.54 -26.87 4.63
N LYS A 317 12.77 -26.38 4.45
CA LYS A 317 13.19 -25.63 3.25
C LYS A 317 13.09 -26.48 1.98
N GLU A 318 13.56 -27.73 2.03
CA GLU A 318 13.47 -28.67 0.91
C GLU A 318 12.01 -29.04 0.59
N ARG A 319 11.19 -29.30 1.62
CA ARG A 319 9.75 -29.58 1.44
C ARG A 319 9.01 -28.40 0.84
N GLU A 320 9.27 -27.19 1.31
CA GLU A 320 8.65 -25.97 0.79
C GLU A 320 9.03 -25.77 -0.68
N ALA A 321 10.32 -25.86 -1.02
CA ALA A 321 10.79 -25.73 -2.40
C ALA A 321 10.17 -26.79 -3.31
N THR A 322 10.22 -28.06 -2.90
CA THR A 322 9.64 -29.17 -3.66
C THR A 322 8.15 -28.94 -3.89
N TRP A 323 7.39 -28.66 -2.81
CA TRP A 323 5.94 -28.46 -2.88
C TRP A 323 5.55 -27.25 -3.75
N SER A 324 6.32 -26.16 -3.65
CA SER A 324 6.14 -24.96 -4.48
C SER A 324 6.29 -25.30 -5.95
N ASP A 325 7.33 -26.05 -6.31
CA ASP A 325 7.58 -26.51 -7.67
C ASP A 325 6.45 -27.42 -8.21
N GLU A 326 5.93 -28.35 -7.40
CA GLU A 326 4.81 -29.21 -7.83
C GLU A 326 3.54 -28.42 -8.07
N ARG A 327 3.20 -27.49 -7.17
CA ARG A 327 2.04 -26.62 -7.35
C ARG A 327 2.18 -25.73 -8.57
N ALA A 328 3.36 -25.18 -8.83
CA ALA A 328 3.61 -24.35 -10.00
C ALA A 328 3.38 -25.13 -11.32
N ARG A 329 3.84 -26.40 -11.37
CA ARG A 329 3.60 -27.30 -12.51
C ARG A 329 2.12 -27.65 -12.65
N ALA A 330 1.48 -28.07 -11.56
CA ALA A 330 0.06 -28.40 -11.54
C ALA A 330 -0.80 -27.21 -11.98
N ARG A 331 -0.51 -26.00 -11.49
CA ARG A 331 -1.21 -24.76 -11.88
C ARG A 331 -1.14 -24.51 -13.38
N ARG A 332 0.05 -24.65 -13.99
CA ARG A 332 0.22 -24.51 -15.45
C ARG A 332 -0.59 -25.55 -16.21
N TYR A 333 -0.62 -26.77 -15.72
CA TYR A 333 -1.42 -27.84 -16.32
C TYR A 333 -2.91 -27.50 -16.31
N VAL A 334 -3.45 -27.01 -15.18
CA VAL A 334 -4.86 -26.56 -15.12
C VAL A 334 -5.12 -25.42 -16.10
N GLN A 335 -4.25 -24.41 -16.14
CA GLN A 335 -4.38 -23.27 -17.05
C GLN A 335 -4.40 -23.70 -18.52
N ALA A 336 -3.55 -24.66 -18.90
CA ALA A 336 -3.50 -25.19 -20.26
C ALA A 336 -4.77 -26.00 -20.65
N HIS A 337 -5.49 -26.55 -19.66
CA HIS A 337 -6.64 -27.44 -19.86
C HIS A 337 -7.96 -26.84 -19.35
N VAL A 338 -8.02 -25.55 -19.08
CA VAL A 338 -9.20 -24.91 -18.48
C VAL A 338 -10.45 -25.01 -19.36
N ALA A 339 -10.28 -25.04 -20.69
CA ALA A 339 -11.37 -25.27 -21.62
C ALA A 339 -12.07 -26.62 -21.41
N THR A 340 -11.33 -27.66 -21.03
CA THR A 340 -11.89 -28.98 -20.70
C THR A 340 -12.76 -28.93 -19.45
N ILE A 341 -12.40 -28.08 -18.47
CA ILE A 341 -13.13 -27.90 -17.23
C ILE A 341 -14.41 -27.08 -17.49
N TRP A 342 -14.30 -26.02 -18.29
CA TRP A 342 -15.47 -25.24 -18.76
C TRP A 342 -16.48 -26.11 -19.51
N ALA A 343 -16.01 -27.04 -20.37
CA ALA A 343 -16.89 -27.97 -21.08
C ALA A 343 -17.71 -28.87 -20.13
N GLN A 344 -17.25 -29.04 -18.89
CA GLN A 344 -17.94 -29.81 -17.85
C GLN A 344 -18.81 -28.96 -16.92
N ALA A 345 -18.90 -27.63 -17.09
CA ALA A 345 -19.54 -26.72 -16.13
C ALA A 345 -20.95 -27.18 -15.67
N ALA A 346 -21.74 -27.76 -16.58
CA ALA A 346 -23.07 -28.29 -16.28
C ALA A 346 -23.08 -29.42 -15.23
N THR A 347 -21.99 -30.17 -15.07
CA THR A 347 -21.89 -31.30 -14.13
C THR A 347 -21.22 -30.92 -12.80
N LEU A 348 -20.72 -29.70 -12.65
CA LEU A 348 -19.91 -29.27 -11.50
C LEU A 348 -20.74 -28.79 -10.29
N ARG A 349 -22.05 -29.13 -10.25
CA ARG A 349 -23.01 -28.71 -9.21
C ARG A 349 -23.09 -27.18 -9.00
N LEU A 350 -22.71 -26.38 -9.99
CA LEU A 350 -22.76 -24.90 -9.91
C LEU A 350 -24.17 -24.36 -9.66
N ALA A 351 -25.21 -25.09 -10.09
CA ALA A 351 -26.61 -24.74 -9.81
C ALA A 351 -26.91 -24.61 -8.30
N ALA A 352 -26.11 -25.23 -7.43
CA ALA A 352 -26.25 -25.07 -5.98
C ALA A 352 -25.87 -23.67 -5.49
N LEU A 353 -25.24 -22.83 -6.32
CA LEU A 353 -24.94 -21.44 -6.01
C LEU A 353 -26.06 -20.49 -6.42
N ASP A 354 -27.11 -20.97 -7.09
CA ASP A 354 -28.18 -20.12 -7.56
C ASP A 354 -29.05 -19.59 -6.41
N GLU A 355 -29.22 -18.28 -6.36
CA GLU A 355 -30.08 -17.57 -5.42
C GLU A 355 -31.05 -16.70 -6.21
N PRO A 356 -32.23 -17.24 -6.61
CA PRO A 356 -33.16 -16.61 -7.55
C PRO A 356 -33.72 -15.25 -7.10
N THR A 357 -33.54 -14.90 -5.83
CA THR A 357 -33.92 -13.61 -5.25
C THR A 357 -32.93 -12.50 -5.58
N ASN A 358 -31.74 -12.84 -6.09
CA ASN A 358 -30.76 -11.85 -6.51
C ASN A 358 -31.23 -11.20 -7.81
N GLU A 359 -31.28 -9.87 -7.81
CA GLU A 359 -31.62 -9.07 -8.97
C GLU A 359 -30.37 -8.35 -9.48
N VAL A 360 -30.27 -8.19 -10.79
CA VAL A 360 -29.24 -7.32 -11.38
C VAL A 360 -29.61 -5.88 -11.07
N PRO A 361 -28.75 -5.09 -10.40
CA PRO A 361 -29.01 -3.69 -10.14
C PRO A 361 -29.25 -2.91 -11.44
N ASP A 362 -30.12 -1.90 -11.39
CA ASP A 362 -30.49 -1.14 -12.60
C ASP A 362 -29.30 -0.52 -13.34
N TYR A 363 -28.26 -0.12 -12.60
CA TYR A 363 -27.04 0.46 -13.15
C TYR A 363 -26.09 -0.59 -13.77
N GLY A 364 -26.29 -1.88 -13.51
CA GLY A 364 -25.42 -2.97 -13.99
C GLY A 364 -26.04 -3.80 -15.12
N ARG A 365 -27.20 -3.40 -15.66
CA ARG A 365 -27.96 -4.18 -16.66
C ARG A 365 -27.25 -4.26 -18.01
N GLU A 366 -26.55 -3.21 -18.42
CA GLU A 366 -25.81 -3.18 -19.69
C GLU A 366 -24.57 -4.07 -19.62
N GLU A 367 -23.83 -3.96 -18.52
CA GLU A 367 -22.66 -4.78 -18.20
C GLU A 367 -23.06 -6.26 -18.08
N PHE A 368 -24.18 -6.54 -17.41
CA PHE A 368 -24.69 -7.91 -17.27
C PHE A 368 -25.00 -8.57 -18.62
N ALA A 369 -25.62 -7.84 -19.55
CA ALA A 369 -25.96 -8.41 -20.87
C ALA A 369 -24.70 -8.87 -21.62
N ALA A 370 -23.60 -8.12 -21.51
CA ALA A 370 -22.30 -8.52 -22.05
C ALA A 370 -21.68 -9.68 -21.26
N LEU A 371 -21.79 -9.68 -19.93
CA LEU A 371 -21.30 -10.75 -19.07
C LEU A 371 -21.92 -12.12 -19.41
N ARG A 372 -23.24 -12.16 -19.64
CA ARG A 372 -23.95 -13.41 -19.98
C ARG A 372 -23.46 -14.00 -21.30
N LEU A 373 -23.05 -13.17 -22.27
CA LEU A 373 -22.47 -13.63 -23.53
C LEU A 373 -21.07 -14.22 -23.36
N LEU A 374 -20.32 -13.80 -22.33
CA LEU A 374 -18.96 -14.27 -22.05
C LEU A 374 -18.94 -15.62 -21.32
N TYR A 375 -20.02 -15.97 -20.62
CA TYR A 375 -20.17 -17.22 -19.86
C TYR A 375 -21.43 -18.02 -20.27
N PRO A 376 -21.54 -18.45 -21.55
CA PRO A 376 -22.67 -19.24 -22.03
C PRO A 376 -22.80 -20.60 -21.34
N GLU A 377 -21.75 -21.09 -20.68
CA GLU A 377 -21.74 -22.37 -19.96
C GLU A 377 -22.51 -22.30 -18.63
N LEU A 378 -22.79 -21.08 -18.12
CA LEU A 378 -23.39 -20.83 -16.80
C LEU A 378 -24.92 -20.60 -16.84
N THR A 379 -25.64 -21.22 -17.78
CA THR A 379 -27.10 -21.05 -17.93
C THR A 379 -27.90 -21.57 -16.73
N MET A 380 -27.29 -22.36 -15.85
CA MET A 380 -27.93 -22.85 -14.63
C MET A 380 -28.03 -21.79 -13.52
N LEU A 381 -27.30 -20.67 -13.63
CA LEU A 381 -27.37 -19.56 -12.69
C LEU A 381 -28.34 -18.49 -13.21
N SER A 382 -29.17 -17.94 -12.33
CA SER A 382 -30.01 -16.78 -12.63
C SER A 382 -29.15 -15.56 -12.98
N ASP A 383 -29.73 -14.59 -13.68
CA ASP A 383 -29.03 -13.37 -14.13
C ASP A 383 -28.43 -12.60 -12.95
N GLY A 384 -29.22 -12.37 -11.90
CA GLY A 384 -28.75 -11.70 -10.70
C GLY A 384 -27.71 -12.49 -9.93
N THR A 385 -27.82 -13.83 -9.90
CA THR A 385 -26.79 -14.66 -9.27
C THR A 385 -25.45 -14.61 -10.01
N LEU A 386 -25.46 -14.71 -11.34
CA LEU A 386 -24.24 -14.62 -12.14
C LEU A 386 -23.55 -13.26 -11.94
N TYR A 387 -24.33 -12.17 -11.97
CA TYR A 387 -23.82 -10.83 -11.71
C TYR A 387 -23.19 -10.72 -10.32
N ALA A 388 -23.90 -11.17 -9.27
CA ALA A 388 -23.45 -11.06 -7.88
C ALA A 388 -22.16 -11.86 -7.62
N TRP A 389 -22.05 -13.07 -8.18
CA TRP A 389 -20.83 -13.86 -8.02
C TRP A 389 -19.65 -13.29 -8.81
N PHE A 390 -19.89 -12.75 -10.00
CA PHE A 390 -18.83 -12.10 -10.76
C PHE A 390 -18.34 -10.82 -10.08
N ASP A 391 -19.26 -10.01 -9.56
CA ASP A 391 -18.92 -8.84 -8.73
C ASP A 391 -18.11 -9.22 -7.49
N SER A 392 -18.57 -10.25 -6.77
CA SER A 392 -17.85 -10.78 -5.62
C SER A 392 -16.46 -11.28 -6.01
N TYR A 393 -16.31 -11.99 -7.13
CA TYR A 393 -15.01 -12.42 -7.65
C TYR A 393 -14.08 -11.23 -7.92
N GLN A 394 -14.57 -10.19 -8.60
CA GLN A 394 -13.79 -9.00 -8.93
C GLN A 394 -13.32 -8.24 -7.69
N VAL A 395 -14.18 -8.13 -6.67
CA VAL A 395 -13.85 -7.47 -5.40
C VAL A 395 -12.93 -8.35 -4.54
N GLU A 396 -13.26 -9.63 -4.36
CA GLU A 396 -12.59 -10.56 -3.45
C GLU A 396 -11.24 -11.05 -3.97
N CYS A 397 -11.11 -11.28 -5.28
CA CYS A 397 -9.93 -11.91 -5.88
C CYS A 397 -9.10 -10.95 -6.75
N CYS A 398 -9.74 -9.95 -7.37
CA CYS A 398 -9.05 -9.00 -8.26
C CYS A 398 -8.83 -7.63 -7.61
N TYR A 399 -9.47 -7.36 -6.46
CA TYR A 399 -9.46 -6.07 -5.76
C TYR A 399 -9.91 -4.89 -6.66
N ILE A 400 -10.85 -5.15 -7.58
CA ILE A 400 -11.40 -4.18 -8.52
C ILE A 400 -12.79 -3.74 -8.03
N ASN A 401 -12.99 -2.44 -7.84
CA ASN A 401 -14.29 -1.83 -7.60
C ASN A 401 -14.77 -1.14 -8.89
N GLY A 402 -15.87 -1.61 -9.48
CA GLY A 402 -16.37 -1.13 -10.77
C GLY A 402 -15.65 -1.77 -11.95
N TRP A 403 -16.00 -3.03 -12.23
CA TRP A 403 -15.42 -3.84 -13.30
C TRP A 403 -16.17 -3.66 -14.63
N THR A 404 -15.48 -3.94 -15.73
CA THR A 404 -16.09 -4.09 -17.07
C THR A 404 -16.20 -5.57 -17.42
N PRO A 405 -17.24 -6.02 -18.14
CA PRO A 405 -17.39 -7.43 -18.47
C PRO A 405 -16.22 -7.98 -19.28
N ASP A 406 -15.54 -8.98 -18.74
CA ASP A 406 -14.45 -9.71 -19.39
C ASP A 406 -14.53 -11.22 -19.07
N ARG A 407 -13.97 -12.04 -19.97
CA ARG A 407 -13.83 -13.48 -19.72
C ARG A 407 -12.53 -13.72 -18.97
N ASP A 408 -12.68 -14.18 -17.74
CA ASP A 408 -11.59 -14.62 -16.88
C ASP A 408 -11.87 -16.07 -16.47
N ASP A 409 -10.98 -16.97 -16.88
CA ASP A 409 -11.11 -18.39 -16.59
C ASP A 409 -10.93 -18.70 -15.09
N ASP A 410 -10.27 -17.81 -14.34
CA ASP A 410 -10.14 -17.93 -12.88
C ASP A 410 -11.48 -17.76 -12.15
N PHE A 411 -12.48 -17.15 -12.80
CA PHE A 411 -13.84 -17.07 -12.26
C PHE A 411 -14.45 -18.46 -12.05
N LEU A 412 -14.16 -19.44 -12.92
CA LEU A 412 -14.63 -20.82 -12.72
C LEU A 412 -14.04 -21.44 -11.46
N TYR A 413 -12.75 -21.19 -11.18
CA TYR A 413 -12.13 -21.67 -9.95
C TYR A 413 -12.79 -21.03 -8.73
N TYR A 414 -13.08 -19.74 -8.77
CA TYR A 414 -13.81 -19.09 -7.69
C TYR A 414 -15.18 -19.75 -7.42
N LEU A 415 -15.98 -19.99 -8.48
CA LEU A 415 -17.27 -20.68 -8.34
C LEU A 415 -17.12 -22.10 -7.79
N LEU A 416 -16.15 -22.88 -8.30
CA LEU A 416 -15.85 -24.22 -7.79
C LEU A 416 -15.46 -24.20 -6.31
N GLY A 417 -14.69 -23.20 -5.88
CA GLY A 417 -14.36 -22.96 -4.48
C GLY A 417 -15.59 -22.73 -3.61
N LYS A 418 -16.52 -21.89 -4.07
CA LYS A 418 -17.78 -21.62 -3.33
C LYS A 418 -18.65 -22.87 -3.21
N VAL A 419 -18.66 -23.74 -4.23
CA VAL A 419 -19.34 -25.05 -4.15
C VAL A 419 -18.62 -25.97 -3.16
N ALA A 420 -17.28 -26.00 -3.20
CA ALA A 420 -16.45 -26.84 -2.32
C ALA A 420 -16.53 -26.43 -0.83
N GLY A 421 -16.86 -25.15 -0.56
CA GLY A 421 -17.09 -24.63 0.78
C GLY A 421 -17.60 -23.19 0.77
N ARG A 422 -18.91 -23.00 0.99
CA ARG A 422 -19.56 -21.66 1.04
C ARG A 422 -18.98 -20.71 2.11
N ASN A 423 -18.37 -21.25 3.17
CA ASN A 423 -17.82 -20.49 4.29
C ASN A 423 -16.31 -20.21 4.17
N LEU A 424 -15.67 -20.57 3.07
CA LEU A 424 -14.26 -20.26 2.83
C LEU A 424 -14.08 -18.74 2.70
N GLY A 425 -12.95 -18.23 3.20
CA GLY A 425 -12.57 -16.83 2.99
C GLY A 425 -12.39 -16.50 1.50
N SER A 426 -12.37 -15.21 1.17
CA SER A 426 -12.22 -14.69 -0.20
C SER A 426 -11.00 -15.28 -0.92
N GLU A 427 -9.81 -15.16 -0.33
CA GLU A 427 -8.55 -15.64 -0.92
C GLU A 427 -8.48 -17.18 -0.97
N GLU A 428 -9.12 -17.87 -0.03
CA GLU A 428 -9.09 -19.33 0.09
C GLU A 428 -9.95 -20.02 -0.98
N THR A 429 -11.04 -19.35 -1.37
CA THR A 429 -12.05 -19.88 -2.28
C THR A 429 -11.43 -20.22 -3.65
N LYS A 430 -10.76 -19.25 -4.27
CA LYS A 430 -10.15 -19.43 -5.60
C LYS A 430 -9.08 -20.52 -5.61
N GLU A 431 -8.24 -20.57 -4.57
CA GLU A 431 -7.18 -21.58 -4.47
C GLU A 431 -7.76 -23.00 -4.36
N VAL A 432 -8.74 -23.22 -3.48
CA VAL A 432 -9.42 -24.53 -3.36
C VAL A 432 -10.08 -24.94 -4.69
N GLY A 433 -10.70 -23.99 -5.40
CA GLY A 433 -11.31 -24.24 -6.69
C GLY A 433 -10.31 -24.59 -7.79
N GLN A 434 -9.15 -23.94 -7.85
CA GLN A 434 -8.08 -24.27 -8.79
C GLN A 434 -7.58 -25.70 -8.59
N TRP A 435 -7.40 -26.13 -7.34
CA TRP A 435 -6.96 -27.50 -7.03
C TRP A 435 -8.07 -28.54 -7.23
N THR A 436 -9.33 -28.15 -7.04
CA THR A 436 -10.48 -28.97 -7.44
C THR A 436 -10.46 -29.18 -8.95
N ALA A 437 -10.23 -28.11 -9.72
CA ALA A 437 -10.15 -28.16 -11.16
C ALA A 437 -9.00 -29.04 -11.65
N TYR A 438 -7.83 -28.96 -11.00
CA TYR A 438 -6.73 -29.90 -11.22
C TYR A 438 -7.17 -31.35 -11.02
N ALA A 439 -7.84 -31.65 -9.90
CA ALA A 439 -8.29 -33.00 -9.62
C ALA A 439 -9.33 -33.49 -10.62
N LEU A 440 -10.22 -32.63 -11.14
CA LEU A 440 -11.19 -33.00 -12.18
C LEU A 440 -10.55 -33.39 -13.51
N LEU A 441 -9.33 -32.94 -13.79
CA LEU A 441 -8.58 -33.36 -14.98
C LEU A 441 -7.98 -34.78 -14.83
N HIS A 442 -8.01 -35.35 -13.63
CA HIS A 442 -7.35 -36.64 -13.30
C HIS A 442 -8.24 -37.63 -12.54
N CYS A 443 -9.33 -37.18 -11.92
CA CYS A 443 -10.28 -37.97 -11.18
C CYS A 443 -11.67 -37.85 -11.82
N GLU A 444 -12.46 -38.92 -11.80
CA GLU A 444 -13.80 -38.91 -12.39
C GLU A 444 -14.89 -38.36 -11.44
N LEU A 445 -14.64 -38.34 -10.13
CA LEU A 445 -15.66 -38.01 -9.13
C LEU A 445 -15.46 -36.61 -8.53
N LEU A 446 -16.51 -35.78 -8.62
CA LEU A 446 -16.51 -34.39 -8.16
C LEU A 446 -16.26 -34.25 -6.64
N ASP A 447 -16.78 -35.15 -5.81
CA ASP A 447 -16.59 -35.11 -4.35
C ASP A 447 -15.13 -35.39 -3.94
N GLU A 448 -14.46 -36.29 -4.68
CA GLU A 448 -13.04 -36.57 -4.50
C GLU A 448 -12.19 -35.36 -4.94
N ALA A 449 -12.58 -34.71 -6.03
CA ALA A 449 -11.92 -33.49 -6.49
C ALA A 449 -12.02 -32.36 -5.45
N PHE A 450 -13.19 -32.16 -4.84
CA PHE A 450 -13.36 -31.19 -3.76
C PHE A 450 -12.52 -31.55 -2.51
N ALA A 451 -12.45 -32.84 -2.15
CA ALA A 451 -11.62 -33.29 -1.04
C ALA A 451 -10.13 -33.04 -1.31
N PHE A 452 -9.66 -33.33 -2.53
CA PHE A 452 -8.31 -33.04 -2.96
C PHE A 452 -8.01 -31.54 -2.89
N GLY A 453 -8.89 -30.69 -3.43
CA GLY A 453 -8.68 -29.24 -3.45
C GLY A 453 -8.52 -28.65 -2.05
N ARG A 454 -9.36 -29.08 -1.10
CA ARG A 454 -9.23 -28.70 0.31
C ARG A 454 -7.95 -29.23 0.94
N ALA A 455 -7.56 -30.47 0.63
CA ALA A 455 -6.34 -31.06 1.18
C ALA A 455 -5.07 -30.32 0.71
N VAL A 456 -5.01 -29.92 -0.58
CA VAL A 456 -3.89 -29.12 -1.13
C VAL A 456 -3.82 -27.77 -0.44
N PHE A 457 -4.94 -27.07 -0.30
CA PHE A 457 -5.02 -25.78 0.39
C PHE A 457 -4.55 -25.89 1.85
N MET A 458 -5.07 -26.86 2.61
CA MET A 458 -4.69 -27.08 4.01
C MET A 458 -3.21 -27.40 4.17
N TYR A 459 -2.68 -28.32 3.36
CA TYR A 459 -1.26 -28.67 3.40
C TYR A 459 -0.36 -27.49 3.05
N ASN A 460 -0.70 -26.76 1.97
CA ASN A 460 0.03 -25.57 1.58
C ASN A 460 0.06 -24.52 2.70
N ARG A 461 -1.11 -24.19 3.26
CA ARG A 461 -1.23 -23.22 4.36
C ARG A 461 -0.40 -23.63 5.57
N SER A 462 -0.49 -24.90 5.99
CA SER A 462 0.27 -25.41 7.14
C SER A 462 1.79 -25.35 6.89
N LEU A 463 2.25 -25.76 5.71
CA LEU A 463 3.67 -25.75 5.35
C LEU A 463 4.20 -24.31 5.26
N SER A 464 3.49 -23.42 4.56
CA SER A 464 3.86 -22.01 4.46
C SER A 464 3.84 -21.30 5.80
N ASN A 465 2.88 -21.60 6.69
CA ASN A 465 2.86 -21.04 8.05
C ASN A 465 4.08 -21.50 8.86
N LEU A 466 4.42 -22.80 8.81
CA LEU A 466 5.61 -23.33 9.47
C LEU A 466 6.89 -22.67 8.92
N ALA A 467 7.03 -22.62 7.60
CA ALA A 467 8.19 -22.03 6.93
C ALA A 467 8.34 -20.53 7.26
N ASN A 468 7.25 -19.75 7.23
CA ASN A 468 7.27 -18.34 7.61
C ASN A 468 7.65 -18.12 9.08
N ARG A 469 7.17 -18.96 9.99
CA ARG A 469 7.52 -18.88 11.41
C ARG A 469 8.99 -19.18 11.65
N ILE A 470 9.56 -20.18 10.96
CA ILE A 470 10.99 -20.47 11.00
C ILE A 470 11.80 -19.31 10.40
N ALA A 471 11.40 -18.82 9.22
CA ALA A 471 12.05 -17.69 8.55
C ALA A 471 12.11 -16.45 9.45
N ARG A 472 10.99 -16.13 10.10
CA ARG A 472 10.88 -15.00 11.03
C ARG A 472 11.77 -15.17 12.26
N ALA A 473 11.78 -16.37 12.84
CA ALA A 473 12.61 -16.67 14.00
C ALA A 473 14.11 -16.54 13.67
N LEU A 474 14.56 -17.14 12.57
CA LEU A 474 15.97 -17.09 12.16
C LEU A 474 16.40 -15.69 11.70
N GLY A 475 15.53 -14.96 11.00
CA GLY A 475 15.76 -13.57 10.64
C GLY A 475 15.98 -12.69 11.87
N PHE A 476 15.18 -12.88 12.91
CA PHE A 476 15.38 -12.19 14.19
C PHE A 476 16.70 -12.58 14.87
N VAL A 477 17.05 -13.87 14.92
CA VAL A 477 18.33 -14.31 15.51
C VAL A 477 19.53 -13.67 14.81
N ALA A 478 19.51 -13.63 13.47
CA ALA A 478 20.55 -12.98 12.68
C ALA A 478 20.68 -11.49 13.03
N GLU A 479 19.56 -10.75 13.03
CA GLU A 479 19.54 -9.32 13.36
C GLU A 479 19.96 -9.03 14.82
N ASP A 480 19.57 -9.89 15.75
CA ASP A 480 19.84 -9.73 17.18
C ASP A 480 21.30 -10.06 17.52
N GLN A 481 21.94 -11.00 16.81
CA GLN A 481 23.37 -11.30 16.95
C GLN A 481 24.25 -10.12 16.49
N GLU A 482 23.82 -9.39 15.47
CA GLU A 482 24.52 -8.19 14.98
C GLU A 482 24.23 -6.94 15.85
N SER A 483 23.23 -7.01 16.72
CA SER A 483 22.77 -5.86 17.48
C SER A 483 23.57 -5.63 18.77
N ALA A 484 24.15 -4.43 18.88
CA ALA A 484 24.79 -3.95 20.10
C ALA A 484 23.78 -3.19 20.99
N GLY A 485 23.49 -3.75 22.17
CA GLY A 485 22.71 -3.10 23.25
C GLY A 485 21.20 -3.32 23.19
N LEU A 486 20.51 -2.92 24.27
CA LEU A 486 19.06 -3.00 24.40
C LEU A 486 18.42 -1.77 23.73
N ARG A 487 17.91 -1.94 22.52
CA ARG A 487 17.37 -0.87 21.68
C ARG A 487 16.11 -1.30 20.96
N GLY A 488 15.28 -0.32 20.61
CA GLY A 488 14.10 -0.51 19.79
C GLY A 488 14.44 -0.68 18.31
N LYS A 489 13.39 -0.79 17.49
CA LYS A 489 13.52 -0.87 16.03
C LYS A 489 14.16 0.41 15.48
N PRO A 490 14.93 0.31 14.37
CA PRO A 490 15.40 1.50 13.67
C PRO A 490 14.22 2.36 13.23
N LEU A 491 14.41 3.67 13.22
CA LEU A 491 13.36 4.59 12.79
C LEU A 491 13.23 4.50 11.28
N VAL A 492 12.03 4.19 10.80
CA VAL A 492 11.70 4.09 9.38
C VAL A 492 10.63 5.12 9.07
N THR A 493 10.84 5.93 8.04
CA THR A 493 9.81 6.85 7.55
C THR A 493 9.08 6.24 6.37
N MET A 494 7.92 6.78 6.01
CA MET A 494 7.19 6.37 4.81
C MET A 494 8.07 6.46 3.56
N GLN A 495 8.92 7.48 3.47
CA GLN A 495 9.84 7.63 2.35
C GLN A 495 10.85 6.48 2.25
N ASP A 496 11.31 5.94 3.38
CA ASP A 496 12.20 4.77 3.36
C ASP A 496 11.47 3.51 2.91
N MET A 497 10.22 3.32 3.33
CA MET A 497 9.38 2.22 2.86
C MET A 497 9.21 2.28 1.34
N PHE A 498 8.96 3.47 0.77
CA PHE A 498 8.92 3.64 -0.69
C PHE A 498 10.27 3.42 -1.37
N ARG A 499 11.39 3.82 -0.74
CA ARG A 499 12.73 3.54 -1.29
C ARG A 499 13.02 2.04 -1.29
N LEU A 500 12.60 1.33 -0.24
CA LEU A 500 12.73 -0.13 -0.15
C LEU A 500 11.86 -0.83 -1.18
N SER A 501 10.58 -0.45 -1.33
CA SER A 501 9.69 -1.05 -2.33
C SER A 501 10.20 -0.87 -3.77
N ARG A 502 10.81 0.28 -4.08
CA ARG A 502 11.46 0.54 -5.38
C ARG A 502 12.65 -0.37 -5.68
N LYS A 503 13.31 -0.97 -4.67
CA LYS A 503 14.43 -1.90 -4.88
C LYS A 503 13.96 -3.28 -5.36
N PHE A 504 12.72 -3.67 -5.09
CA PHE A 504 12.17 -4.98 -5.46
C PHE A 504 11.68 -5.07 -6.92
N ASN A 505 12.20 -4.20 -7.79
CA ASN A 505 12.01 -4.26 -9.24
C ASN A 505 10.52 -4.29 -9.64
N VAL A 506 9.74 -3.33 -9.13
CA VAL A 506 8.45 -3.01 -9.74
C VAL A 506 8.75 -2.62 -11.18
N LYS A 507 8.38 -3.48 -12.15
CA LYS A 507 8.33 -3.08 -13.56
C LYS A 507 7.59 -1.75 -13.58
N SER A 508 8.28 -0.67 -13.93
CA SER A 508 7.61 0.58 -14.22
C SER A 508 6.66 0.25 -15.37
N THR A 509 5.36 0.20 -15.11
CA THR A 509 4.39 0.14 -16.19
C THR A 509 4.39 1.54 -16.79
N PRO A 510 4.90 1.74 -18.02
CA PRO A 510 4.73 3.02 -18.68
C PRO A 510 3.23 3.16 -18.94
N VAL A 511 2.57 4.00 -18.15
CA VAL A 511 1.24 4.48 -18.52
C VAL A 511 1.46 5.57 -19.55
N GLU A 512 1.45 5.19 -20.83
CA GLU A 512 1.33 6.16 -21.90
C GLU A 512 -0.10 6.72 -21.88
N GLN A 513 -0.26 7.91 -21.31
CA GLN A 513 -1.46 8.70 -21.56
C GLN A 513 -1.43 9.16 -23.01
N ASN A 514 -2.05 8.37 -23.89
CA ASN A 514 -2.34 8.82 -25.24
C ASN A 514 -3.50 9.82 -25.20
N LEU A 515 -3.28 11.01 -25.77
CA LEU A 515 -4.29 12.06 -25.92
C LEU A 515 -5.57 11.51 -26.59
N SER A 516 -5.45 10.50 -27.47
CA SER A 516 -6.59 9.83 -28.09
C SER A 516 -7.48 9.06 -27.12
N ASN A 517 -6.92 8.47 -26.05
CA ASN A 517 -7.71 7.73 -25.05
C ASN A 517 -8.53 8.69 -24.18
N LEU A 518 -7.98 9.87 -23.90
CA LEU A 518 -8.64 10.91 -23.11
C LEU A 518 -9.72 11.65 -23.94
N LEU A 519 -9.47 11.82 -25.24
CA LEU A 519 -10.45 12.39 -26.18
C LEU A 519 -11.54 11.40 -26.60
N GLY A 520 -11.25 10.09 -26.65
CA GLY A 520 -12.24 9.04 -26.90
C GLY A 520 -13.28 8.93 -25.79
N ALA A 521 -12.86 9.05 -24.53
CA ALA A 521 -13.75 9.09 -23.37
C ALA A 521 -14.62 10.36 -23.33
N ALA A 522 -14.11 11.50 -23.82
CA ALA A 522 -14.86 12.74 -23.93
C ALA A 522 -15.79 12.80 -25.17
N GLY A 523 -15.61 11.90 -26.15
CA GLY A 523 -16.34 11.91 -27.42
C GLY A 523 -17.55 10.98 -27.50
N ALA A 524 -17.70 10.01 -26.59
CA ALA A 524 -18.72 8.96 -26.70
C ALA A 524 -20.12 9.33 -26.17
N GLU A 525 -20.29 10.44 -25.45
CA GLU A 525 -21.60 10.81 -24.85
C GLU A 525 -22.38 11.92 -25.58
N ILE A 526 -21.97 12.38 -26.76
CA ILE A 526 -22.76 13.36 -27.54
C ILE A 526 -23.46 12.67 -28.71
N GLY A 527 -24.26 11.66 -28.39
CA GLY A 527 -25.19 10.98 -29.29
C GLY A 527 -26.64 11.16 -28.84
N ALA A 528 -27.04 12.38 -28.47
CA ALA A 528 -28.41 12.66 -28.07
C ALA A 528 -29.39 12.37 -29.23
N LYS A 529 -30.15 11.28 -29.13
CA LYS A 529 -31.37 11.07 -29.92
C LYS A 529 -32.37 12.19 -29.57
N PRO A 530 -32.93 12.93 -30.54
CA PRO A 530 -34.03 13.83 -30.25
C PRO A 530 -35.28 12.99 -29.97
N ARG A 531 -35.90 13.18 -28.80
CA ARG A 531 -37.27 12.65 -28.55
C ARG A 531 -38.31 13.72 -28.93
N PRO A 532 -39.45 13.33 -29.53
CA PRO A 532 -40.61 14.19 -29.68
C PRO A 532 -41.25 14.58 -28.34
#